data_AF-A0A0L6VD70-F1
#
_entry.id   AF-A0A0L6VD70-F1
#
_cell.length_a   1.000
_cell.length_b   1.000
_cell.length_c   1.000
_cell.angle_alpha   90.00
_cell.angle_beta   90.00
_cell.angle_gamma   90.00
#
_symmetry.space_group_name_H-M   'P 1'
#
loop_
_entity.id
_entity.type
_entity.pdbx_description
1 polymer ?
#
loop_
_entity_poly.entity_id
_entity_poly.type
_entity_poly.pdbx_seq_one_letter_code
_entity_poly.pdbx_strand_id
1 'polypeptide(L)'
;MADDSAACPEKGKAPAWSASVDAAPVTIDHLMQLIEAVNKQEATPAPVGIKHTTSINRAIALENAVTKYQKLGKAIEPRLHKNGSNFPVWRASLATTVGTVFELPRYFDVDTVDSQLDRGRLVGILVKNSVHPNIVPDIQGKQG
;
A
#
# COMPACT_ATOMS: atom_id res chain seq x y z
N MET A 1 0.75 21.89 69.07
CA MET A 1 0.95 22.62 67.80
C MET A 1 0.73 21.63 66.67
N ALA A 2 -0.21 21.95 65.78
CA ALA A 2 -0.50 21.41 64.42
C ALA A 2 -0.80 19.89 64.28
N ASP A 3 -1.99 19.48 63.84
CA ASP A 3 -2.51 19.39 62.45
C ASP A 3 -1.71 18.40 61.58
N ASP A 4 -2.24 17.22 61.24
CA ASP A 4 -3.18 16.90 60.14
C ASP A 4 -2.48 16.68 58.78
N SER A 5 -2.49 15.44 58.30
CA SER A 5 -2.79 15.12 56.89
C SER A 5 -2.70 13.62 56.63
N ALA A 6 -3.86 13.03 56.36
CA ALA A 6 -4.01 11.78 55.63
C ALA A 6 -3.83 12.03 54.12
N ALA A 7 -3.19 11.11 53.38
CA ALA A 7 -3.43 10.94 51.94
C ALA A 7 -2.96 9.57 51.40
N CYS A 8 -3.96 8.83 50.93
CA CYS A 8 -4.05 7.72 49.97
C CYS A 8 -2.80 7.14 49.27
N PRO A 9 -2.74 5.80 49.06
CA PRO A 9 -1.94 5.20 48.01
C PRO A 9 -2.63 5.39 46.65
N GLU A 10 -2.03 6.20 45.77
CA GLU A 10 -2.52 6.35 44.40
C GLU A 10 -2.14 5.13 43.56
N LYS A 11 -3.18 4.53 42.99
CA LYS A 11 -3.20 3.33 42.18
C LYS A 11 -2.65 3.66 40.78
N GLY A 12 -1.35 3.54 40.61
CA GLY A 12 -0.68 3.60 39.29
C GLY A 12 -1.12 2.42 38.42
N LYS A 13 -2.12 2.67 37.57
CA LYS A 13 -2.60 1.75 36.53
C LYS A 13 -1.79 1.97 35.26
N ALA A 14 -0.94 1.01 34.92
CA ALA A 14 -0.58 0.71 33.53
C ALA A 14 -0.06 -0.73 33.44
N PRO A 15 -0.80 -1.69 32.88
CA PRO A 15 -0.18 -2.95 32.49
C PRO A 15 0.78 -2.65 31.34
N ALA A 16 2.05 -2.92 31.56
CA ALA A 16 3.04 -3.09 30.51
C ALA A 16 2.59 -4.27 29.62
N TRP A 17 1.82 -3.97 28.58
CA TRP A 17 1.67 -4.87 27.45
C TRP A 17 2.48 -4.28 26.31
N SER A 18 3.80 -4.38 26.44
CA SER A 18 4.71 -4.28 25.30
C SER A 18 4.53 -5.55 24.46
N ALA A 19 3.41 -5.64 23.76
CA ALA A 19 3.36 -6.46 22.56
C ALA A 19 4.16 -5.68 21.53
N SER A 20 5.45 -6.00 21.43
CA SER A 20 6.04 -6.08 20.11
C SER A 20 5.10 -6.98 19.32
N VAL A 21 4.26 -6.37 18.49
CA VAL A 21 3.70 -7.08 17.36
C VAL A 21 4.90 -7.35 16.49
N ASP A 22 5.50 -8.52 16.69
CA ASP A 22 6.32 -9.17 15.69
C ASP A 22 5.47 -9.17 14.43
N ALA A 23 5.78 -8.24 13.52
CA ALA A 23 5.16 -8.19 12.21
C ALA A 23 5.67 -9.43 11.48
N ALA A 24 4.90 -10.51 11.60
CA ALA A 24 5.16 -11.72 10.84
C ALA A 24 5.33 -11.35 9.36
N PRO A 25 6.31 -11.93 8.65
CA PRO A 25 6.48 -11.69 7.23
C PRO A 25 5.16 -12.04 6.53
N VAL A 26 4.61 -11.07 5.80
CA VAL A 26 3.41 -11.27 4.98
C VAL A 26 3.74 -12.37 3.98
N THR A 27 3.18 -13.56 4.17
CA THR A 27 3.36 -14.71 3.29
C THR A 27 2.60 -14.49 1.98
N ILE A 28 3.00 -15.19 0.91
CA ILE A 28 2.31 -15.16 -0.39
C ILE A 28 0.82 -15.50 -0.22
N ASP A 29 0.48 -16.35 0.73
CA ASP A 29 -0.91 -16.69 1.08
C ASP A 29 -1.70 -15.48 1.60
N HIS A 30 -1.07 -14.60 2.37
CA HIS A 30 -1.71 -13.39 2.86
C HIS A 30 -1.92 -12.36 1.73
N LEU A 31 -1.00 -12.29 0.77
CA LEU A 31 -1.20 -11.50 -0.46
C LEU A 31 -2.33 -12.08 -1.32
N MET A 32 -2.41 -13.40 -1.49
CA MET A 32 -3.51 -14.05 -2.22
C MET A 32 -4.86 -13.84 -1.53
N GLN A 33 -4.92 -13.95 -0.21
CA GLN A 33 -6.13 -13.65 0.57
C GLN A 33 -6.54 -12.18 0.42
N LEU A 34 -5.58 -11.25 0.40
CA LEU A 34 -5.87 -9.84 0.16
C LEU A 34 -6.40 -9.60 -1.26
N ILE A 35 -5.84 -10.26 -2.27
CA ILE A 35 -6.30 -10.18 -3.66
C ILE A 35 -7.72 -10.77 -3.78
N GLU A 36 -8.00 -11.93 -3.17
CA GLU A 36 -9.31 -12.57 -3.21
C GLU A 36 -10.38 -11.76 -2.47
N ALA A 37 -10.07 -11.25 -1.27
CA ALA A 37 -10.96 -10.39 -0.50
C ALA A 37 -11.30 -9.09 -1.25
N VAL A 38 -10.35 -8.58 -2.04
CA VAL A 38 -10.54 -7.37 -2.85
C VAL A 38 -11.31 -7.66 -4.14
N ASN A 39 -11.17 -8.83 -4.75
CA ASN A 39 -11.93 -9.20 -5.94
C ASN A 39 -13.41 -9.55 -5.63
N LYS A 40 -13.72 -10.03 -4.42
CA LYS A 40 -15.10 -10.31 -3.98
C LYS A 40 -16.00 -9.07 -3.83
N GLN A 41 -15.45 -7.85 -3.86
CA GLN A 41 -16.25 -6.62 -3.82
C GLN A 41 -16.85 -6.21 -5.18
N GLU A 42 -16.50 -6.88 -6.28
CA GLU A 42 -17.07 -6.59 -7.60
C GLU A 42 -18.23 -7.54 -7.93
N ALA A 43 -19.47 -7.13 -7.63
CA ALA A 43 -20.64 -7.70 -8.29
C ALA A 43 -21.84 -6.74 -8.26
N THR A 44 -21.77 -5.65 -9.03
CA THR A 44 -23.00 -4.95 -9.46
C THR A 44 -22.89 -4.55 -10.92
N PRO A 45 -23.65 -5.16 -11.84
CA PRO A 45 -23.67 -4.73 -13.24
C PRO A 45 -24.58 -3.51 -13.36
N ALA A 46 -24.09 -2.42 -13.97
CA ALA A 46 -24.88 -1.23 -14.24
C ALA A 46 -25.27 -1.11 -15.73
N PRO A 47 -26.42 -0.48 -16.05
CA PRO A 47 -27.11 -0.60 -17.33
C PRO A 47 -26.48 0.24 -18.44
N VAL A 48 -26.72 -0.21 -19.68
CA VAL A 48 -26.20 0.32 -20.93
C VAL A 48 -26.75 1.71 -21.23
N GLY A 49 -25.86 2.70 -21.38
CA GLY A 49 -26.17 3.97 -22.02
C GLY A 49 -25.16 5.10 -21.78
N ILE A 50 -24.57 5.60 -22.87
CA ILE A 50 -23.99 6.95 -23.08
C ILE A 50 -22.54 7.16 -22.59
N LYS A 51 -21.62 7.55 -23.48
CA LYS A 51 -20.18 7.82 -23.20
C LYS A 51 -19.85 8.62 -21.92
N HIS A 52 -20.77 9.46 -21.43
CA HIS A 52 -20.67 10.19 -20.16
C HIS A 52 -20.76 9.28 -18.92
N THR A 53 -21.60 8.24 -18.95
CA THR A 53 -21.63 7.21 -17.90
C THR A 53 -20.34 6.41 -17.94
N THR A 54 -19.78 6.14 -19.13
CA THR A 54 -18.47 5.46 -19.27
C THR A 54 -17.31 6.26 -18.66
N SER A 55 -17.25 7.58 -18.86
CA SER A 55 -16.20 8.42 -18.26
C SER A 55 -16.33 8.53 -16.74
N ILE A 56 -17.56 8.65 -16.23
CA ILE A 56 -17.83 8.70 -14.78
C ILE A 56 -17.52 7.34 -14.14
N ASN A 57 -17.97 6.24 -14.74
CA ASN A 57 -17.67 4.89 -14.27
C ASN A 57 -16.16 4.60 -14.32
N ARG A 58 -15.45 5.07 -15.34
CA ARG A 58 -13.98 4.97 -15.41
C ARG A 58 -13.30 5.78 -14.30
N ALA A 59 -13.78 7.00 -14.01
CA ALA A 59 -13.22 7.81 -12.92
C ALA A 59 -13.42 7.14 -11.55
N ILE A 60 -14.61 6.60 -11.29
CA ILE A 60 -14.92 5.84 -10.06
C ILE A 60 -14.06 4.58 -9.98
N ALA A 61 -13.98 3.79 -11.06
CA ALA A 61 -13.13 2.60 -11.11
C ALA A 61 -11.65 2.95 -10.89
N LEU A 62 -11.18 4.08 -11.44
CA LEU A 62 -9.81 4.54 -11.25
C LEU A 62 -9.55 5.00 -9.82
N GLU A 63 -10.49 5.69 -9.17
CA GLU A 63 -10.37 6.07 -7.76
C GLU A 63 -10.30 4.85 -6.83
N ASN A 64 -11.17 3.86 -7.08
CA ASN A 64 -11.14 2.58 -6.38
C ASN A 64 -9.81 1.86 -6.61
N ALA A 65 -9.32 1.84 -7.86
CA ALA A 65 -8.01 1.30 -8.18
C ALA A 65 -6.90 2.06 -7.45
N VAL A 66 -6.84 3.39 -7.51
CA VAL A 66 -5.84 4.19 -6.80
C VAL A 66 -5.79 3.82 -5.32
N THR A 67 -6.94 3.73 -4.66
CA THR A 67 -7.04 3.32 -3.25
C THR A 67 -6.53 1.89 -3.02
N LYS A 68 -6.90 0.95 -3.90
CA LYS A 68 -6.39 -0.43 -3.90
C LYS A 68 -4.87 -0.47 -4.00
N TYR A 69 -4.29 0.17 -5.01
CA TYR A 69 -2.84 0.15 -5.26
C TYR A 69 -2.03 0.91 -4.21
N GLN A 70 -2.60 1.93 -3.56
CA GLN A 70 -1.99 2.55 -2.38
C GLN A 70 -1.88 1.54 -1.22
N LYS A 71 -2.94 0.77 -0.93
CA LYS A 71 -2.92 -0.26 0.11
C LYS A 71 -1.94 -1.37 -0.22
N LEU A 72 -1.92 -1.85 -1.47
CA LEU A 72 -0.94 -2.85 -1.91
C LEU A 72 0.48 -2.34 -1.77
N GLY A 73 0.78 -1.11 -2.22
CA GLY A 73 2.12 -0.55 -2.09
C GLY A 73 2.60 -0.49 -0.63
N LYS A 74 1.72 -0.13 0.31
CA LYS A 74 2.03 -0.11 1.75
C LYS A 74 2.28 -1.50 2.35
N ALA A 75 1.75 -2.55 1.73
CA ALA A 75 1.87 -3.94 2.15
C ALA A 75 3.10 -4.65 1.55
N ILE A 76 3.78 -4.02 0.59
CA ILE A 76 5.03 -4.56 0.03
C ILE A 76 6.13 -4.41 1.07
N GLU A 77 6.63 -5.56 1.52
CA GLU A 77 7.79 -5.64 2.41
C GLU A 77 8.94 -6.42 1.73
N PRO A 78 10.20 -6.03 2.00
CA PRO A 78 10.60 -4.87 2.78
C PRO A 78 10.37 -3.57 2.00
N ARG A 79 9.96 -2.49 2.68
CA ARG A 79 9.95 -1.15 2.06
C ARG A 79 11.34 -0.68 1.68
N LEU A 80 11.49 0.03 0.56
CA LEU A 80 12.80 0.56 0.15
C LEU A 80 13.36 1.50 1.23
N HIS A 81 14.50 1.16 1.81
CA HIS A 81 15.16 1.98 2.82
C HIS A 81 15.59 3.33 2.26
N LYS A 82 15.71 4.34 3.12
CA LYS A 82 16.17 5.67 2.74
C LYS A 82 17.53 5.67 2.02
N ASN A 83 18.44 4.76 2.42
CA ASN A 83 19.77 4.61 1.84
C ASN A 83 19.81 3.63 0.65
N GLY A 84 18.66 3.03 0.27
CA GLY A 84 18.57 2.05 -0.80
C GLY A 84 19.28 0.71 -0.51
N SER A 85 19.71 0.44 0.73
CA SER A 85 20.54 -0.74 1.03
C SER A 85 19.85 -2.08 0.75
N ASN A 86 18.52 -2.10 0.77
CA ASN A 86 17.70 -3.27 0.48
C ASN A 86 17.10 -3.25 -0.94
N PHE A 87 17.64 -2.42 -1.85
CA PHE A 87 17.09 -2.25 -3.20
C PHE A 87 16.85 -3.57 -3.94
N PRO A 88 17.79 -4.54 -4.00
CA PRO A 88 17.54 -5.80 -4.71
C PRO A 88 16.34 -6.59 -4.14
N VAL A 89 16.18 -6.59 -2.82
CA VAL A 89 15.10 -7.31 -2.14
C VAL A 89 13.76 -6.61 -2.36
N TRP A 90 13.71 -5.29 -2.14
CA TRP A 90 12.52 -4.48 -2.43
C TRP A 90 12.10 -4.59 -3.90
N ARG A 91 13.08 -4.57 -4.81
CA ARG A 91 12.86 -4.66 -6.25
C ARG A 91 12.21 -5.98 -6.64
N ALA A 92 12.64 -7.08 -6.04
CA ALA A 92 12.07 -8.41 -6.26
C ALA A 92 10.62 -8.51 -5.71
N SER A 93 10.36 -8.00 -4.50
CA SER A 93 8.99 -7.94 -3.94
C SER A 93 8.05 -7.09 -4.80
N LEU A 94 8.54 -5.94 -5.27
CA LEU A 94 7.83 -5.05 -6.19
C LEU A 94 7.53 -5.75 -7.52
N ALA A 95 8.54 -6.39 -8.13
CA ALA A 95 8.38 -7.10 -9.39
C ALA A 95 7.39 -8.26 -9.29
N THR A 96 7.45 -9.01 -8.19
CA THR A 96 6.50 -10.10 -7.92
C THR A 96 5.08 -9.57 -7.80
N THR A 97 4.87 -8.50 -7.03
CA THR A 97 3.53 -7.91 -6.84
C THR A 97 2.96 -7.37 -8.15
N VAL A 98 3.76 -6.63 -8.93
CA VAL A 98 3.34 -6.12 -10.24
C VAL A 98 3.06 -7.28 -11.20
N GLY A 99 3.93 -8.29 -11.22
CA GLY A 99 3.77 -9.48 -12.05
C GLY A 99 2.50 -10.26 -11.72
N THR A 100 2.14 -10.39 -10.45
CA THR A 100 0.91 -11.04 -10.01
C THR A 100 -0.34 -10.20 -10.29
N VAL A 101 -0.31 -8.91 -9.95
CA VAL A 101 -1.50 -8.04 -10.02
C VAL A 101 -1.86 -7.67 -11.46
N PHE A 102 -0.87 -7.51 -12.32
CA PHE A 102 -1.08 -7.18 -13.73
C PHE A 102 -0.88 -8.36 -14.68
N GLU A 103 -0.60 -9.56 -14.15
CA GLU A 103 -0.27 -10.76 -14.94
C GLU A 103 0.89 -10.53 -15.92
N LEU A 104 1.84 -9.68 -15.53
CA LEU A 104 2.99 -9.26 -16.33
C LEU A 104 4.31 -9.53 -15.60
N PRO A 105 4.77 -10.79 -15.53
CA PRO A 105 5.95 -11.17 -14.75
C PRO A 105 7.23 -10.45 -15.20
N ARG A 106 7.28 -10.00 -16.46
CA ARG A 106 8.42 -9.29 -17.05
C ARG A 106 8.20 -7.79 -17.20
N TYR A 107 7.24 -7.22 -16.46
CA TYR A 107 6.90 -5.78 -16.54
C TYR A 107 8.13 -4.86 -16.48
N PHE A 108 9.12 -5.30 -15.72
CA PHE A 108 10.30 -4.54 -15.36
C PHE A 108 11.55 -4.91 -16.15
N ASP A 109 11.47 -5.92 -17.01
CA ASP A 109 12.58 -6.39 -17.86
C ASP A 109 12.57 -5.69 -19.22
N VAL A 110 11.52 -4.92 -19.52
CA VAL A 110 11.31 -4.24 -20.79
C VAL A 110 11.49 -2.74 -20.58
N ASP A 111 12.44 -2.13 -21.30
CA ASP A 111 12.70 -0.69 -21.25
C ASP A 111 11.69 0.15 -22.06
N THR A 112 10.59 -0.45 -22.50
CA THR A 112 9.54 0.25 -23.25
C THR A 112 8.58 0.92 -22.30
N VAL A 113 8.20 2.16 -22.61
CA VAL A 113 7.09 2.85 -21.94
C VAL A 113 5.83 1.99 -22.05
N ASP A 114 5.17 1.80 -20.91
CA ASP A 114 3.91 1.08 -20.84
C ASP A 114 2.86 1.75 -21.73
N SER A 115 2.35 1.02 -22.73
CA SER A 115 1.33 1.51 -23.66
C SER A 115 -0.04 1.73 -22.99
N GLN A 116 -0.24 1.19 -21.78
CA GLN A 116 -1.48 1.30 -21.01
C GLN A 116 -1.29 2.36 -19.91
N LEU A 117 -1.78 3.57 -20.18
CA LEU A 117 -1.58 4.75 -19.33
C LEU A 117 -2.03 4.53 -17.88
N ASP A 118 -3.15 3.82 -17.67
CA ASP A 118 -3.65 3.56 -16.32
C ASP A 118 -2.75 2.57 -15.57
N ARG A 119 -2.25 1.50 -16.20
CA ARG A 119 -1.32 0.55 -15.58
C ARG A 119 -0.04 1.24 -15.14
N GLY A 120 0.59 2.03 -16.01
CA GLY A 120 1.78 2.82 -15.64
C GLY A 120 1.53 3.72 -14.42
N ARG A 121 0.37 4.39 -14.39
CA ARG A 121 -0.04 5.23 -13.25
C ARG A 121 -0.23 4.41 -11.96
N LEU A 122 -0.89 3.26 -12.03
CA LEU A 122 -1.15 2.38 -10.88
C LEU A 122 0.14 1.74 -10.36
N VAL A 123 1.06 1.35 -11.24
CA VAL A 123 2.41 0.90 -10.85
C VAL A 123 3.17 2.02 -10.15
N GLY A 124 3.12 3.25 -10.66
CA GLY A 124 3.72 4.41 -10.01
C GLY A 124 3.18 4.66 -8.59
N ILE A 125 1.87 4.51 -8.38
CA ILE A 125 1.24 4.60 -7.05
C ILE A 125 1.78 3.51 -6.12
N LEU A 126 1.90 2.29 -6.62
CA LEU A 126 2.39 1.16 -5.85
C LEU A 126 3.87 1.36 -5.46
N VAL A 127 4.72 1.80 -6.39
CA VAL A 127 6.11 2.19 -6.12
C VAL A 127 6.16 3.26 -5.03
N LYS A 128 5.43 4.37 -5.20
CA LYS A 128 5.41 5.49 -4.24
C LYS A 128 5.02 5.05 -2.82
N ASN A 129 4.14 4.07 -2.67
CA ASN A 129 3.67 3.60 -1.36
C ASN A 129 4.51 2.47 -0.76
N SER A 130 5.42 1.88 -1.55
CA SER A 130 6.34 0.80 -1.14
C SER A 130 7.73 1.29 -0.71
N VAL A 131 7.98 2.59 -0.75
CA VAL A 131 9.26 3.19 -0.38
C VAL A 131 9.21 3.82 1.01
N HIS A 132 10.37 4.10 1.60
CA HIS A 132 10.44 4.83 2.86
C HIS A 132 9.83 6.25 2.70
N PRO A 133 8.99 6.74 3.64
CA PRO A 133 8.32 8.03 3.50
C PRO A 133 9.25 9.21 3.20
N ASN A 134 10.45 9.20 3.80
CA ASN A 134 11.46 10.25 3.61
C ASN A 134 12.07 10.33 2.20
N ILE A 135 11.89 9.33 1.33
CA ILE A 135 12.35 9.37 -0.07
C ILE A 135 11.22 9.59 -1.06
N VAL A 136 9.96 9.59 -0.60
CA VAL A 136 8.80 9.91 -1.44
C VAL A 136 8.93 11.28 -2.14
N PRO A 137 9.38 12.37 -1.47
CA PRO A 137 9.59 13.65 -2.13
C PRO A 137 10.60 13.58 -3.28
N ASP A 138 11.63 12.74 -3.15
CA ASP A 138 12.69 12.58 -4.16
C ASP A 138 12.20 11.81 -5.39
N ILE A 139 11.24 10.89 -5.21
CA ILE A 139 10.59 10.13 -6.29
C ILE A 139 9.61 10.99 -7.08
N GLN A 140 9.00 11.99 -6.44
CA GLN A 140 8.07 12.90 -7.12
C GLN A 140 8.81 13.95 -7.97
N GLY A 141 10.13 14.04 -7.85
CA GLY A 141 10.94 15.12 -8.41
C GLY A 141 10.56 16.47 -7.80
N LYS A 142 11.40 17.48 -8.00
CA LYS A 142 10.87 18.86 -7.97
C LYS A 142 9.87 18.93 -9.11
N GLN A 143 8.57 18.83 -8.82
CA GLN A 143 7.55 19.32 -9.73
C GLN A 143 7.80 20.83 -9.86
N GLY A 144 8.58 21.19 -10.87
CA GLY A 144 8.67 22.54 -11.43
C GLY A 144 7.58 22.75 -12.45
#